data_AF-A0A9D5HRJ7-F1
#
_entry.id   AF-A0A9D5HRJ7-F1
#
_cell.length_a   1.000
_cell.length_b   1.000
_cell.length_c   1.000
_cell.angle_alpha   90.00
_cell.angle_beta   90.00
_cell.angle_gamma   90.00
#
_symmetry.space_group_name_H-M   'P 1'
#
loop_
_entity.id
_entity.type
_entity.pdbx_description
1 polymer ?
#
loop_
_entity_poly.entity_id
_entity_poly.type
_entity_poly.pdbx_seq_one_letter_code
_entity_poly.pdbx_strand_id
1 'polypeptide(L)'
;MSIQQLEALVKMVPSKEEEKLLSYEGDLNELDQTEKFVKALLNIPFTFPRMEVMLYMETFQDEVFHPRKSFDMLEVAILIGLTVTHLRDMTQHGATEVSIGTPRLLLRKGEADHGHTLVELARKDCAICHLEETLFLKLKAVVRDKERIST
;
A
#
# COMPACT_ATOMS: atom_id res chain seq x y z
N MET A 1 -20.62 4.09 18.45
CA MET A 1 -21.41 2.86 18.22
C MET A 1 -20.39 1.75 17.97
N SER A 2 -20.50 0.58 18.62
CA SER A 2 -19.53 -0.49 18.41
C SER A 2 -19.81 -1.27 17.13
N ILE A 3 -18.78 -1.94 16.57
CA ILE A 3 -18.93 -2.84 15.41
C ILE A 3 -20.06 -3.85 15.64
N GLN A 4 -20.09 -4.49 16.82
CA GLN A 4 -21.12 -5.48 17.16
C GLN A 4 -22.55 -4.92 17.12
N GLN A 5 -22.75 -3.67 17.56
CA GLN A 5 -24.06 -3.02 17.48
C GLN A 5 -24.44 -2.77 16.03
N LEU A 6 -23.48 -2.33 15.23
CA LEU A 6 -23.71 -2.02 13.82
C LEU A 6 -23.97 -3.28 12.99
N GLU A 7 -23.26 -4.38 13.26
CA GLU A 7 -23.54 -5.71 12.69
C GLU A 7 -24.95 -6.19 13.02
N ALA A 8 -25.40 -6.00 14.27
CA ALA A 8 -26.75 -6.38 14.68
C ALA A 8 -27.81 -5.55 13.94
N LEU A 9 -27.57 -4.24 13.77
CA LEU A 9 -28.46 -3.34 13.03
C LEU A 9 -28.52 -3.67 11.53
N VAL A 10 -27.37 -3.96 10.89
CA VAL A 10 -27.32 -4.35 9.48
C VAL A 10 -28.05 -5.67 9.23
N LYS A 11 -28.00 -6.62 10.18
CA LYS A 11 -28.73 -7.90 10.10
C LYS A 11 -30.22 -7.79 10.41
N MET A 12 -30.68 -6.64 10.92
CA MET A 12 -32.09 -6.44 11.18
C MET A 12 -32.86 -6.40 9.87
N VAL A 13 -33.88 -7.24 9.75
CA VAL A 13 -34.82 -7.24 8.64
C VAL A 13 -36.20 -6.97 9.21
N PRO A 14 -36.73 -5.75 9.06
CA PRO A 14 -38.09 -5.44 9.49
C PRO A 14 -39.08 -6.38 8.80
N SER A 15 -40.03 -6.90 9.57
CA SER A 15 -41.17 -7.65 9.07
C SER A 15 -42.20 -6.72 8.41
N LYS A 16 -43.13 -7.29 7.64
CA LYS A 16 -44.22 -6.51 7.00
C LYS A 16 -45.09 -5.75 7.99
N GLU A 17 -45.25 -6.25 9.22
CA GLU A 17 -46.01 -5.55 10.26
C GLU A 17 -45.19 -4.37 10.82
N GLU A 18 -43.89 -4.54 11.02
CA GLU A 18 -42.99 -3.48 11.45
C GLU A 18 -42.84 -2.38 10.38
N GLU A 19 -42.83 -2.72 9.09
CA GLU A 19 -42.80 -1.73 8.00
C GLU A 19 -44.00 -0.79 8.03
N LYS A 20 -45.18 -1.25 8.49
CA LYS A 20 -46.38 -0.41 8.63
C LYS A 20 -46.23 0.67 9.70
N LEU A 21 -45.27 0.55 10.62
CA LEU A 21 -44.98 1.57 11.62
C LEU A 21 -44.56 2.90 10.98
N LEU A 22 -44.04 2.88 9.74
CA LEU A 22 -43.71 4.10 9.01
C LEU A 22 -44.95 4.99 8.80
N SER A 23 -46.11 4.38 8.49
CA SER A 23 -47.39 5.08 8.27
C SER A 23 -48.28 5.14 9.52
N TYR A 24 -47.79 4.76 10.71
CA TYR A 24 -48.58 4.85 11.93
C TYR A 24 -48.81 6.32 12.33
N GLU A 25 -50.07 6.76 12.38
CA GLU A 25 -50.49 8.14 12.69
C GLU A 25 -51.07 8.30 14.12
N GLY A 26 -51.11 7.23 14.92
CA GLY A 26 -51.57 7.28 16.31
C GLY A 26 -50.58 7.95 17.27
N ASP A 27 -50.91 7.98 18.57
CA ASP A 27 -50.02 8.55 19.58
C ASP A 27 -48.78 7.67 19.75
N LEU A 28 -47.59 8.27 19.62
CA LEU A 28 -46.33 7.57 19.86
C LEU A 28 -46.27 6.97 21.27
N ASN A 29 -46.98 7.51 22.27
CA ASN A 29 -47.00 6.92 23.61
C ASN A 29 -47.64 5.52 23.67
N GLU A 30 -48.48 5.16 22.71
CA GLU A 30 -49.10 3.84 22.60
C GLU A 30 -48.12 2.77 22.09
N LEU A 31 -47.07 3.19 21.38
CA LEU A 31 -46.02 2.30 20.90
C LEU A 31 -45.06 1.92 22.03
N ASP A 32 -44.62 0.67 22.06
CA ASP A 32 -43.56 0.26 22.97
C ASP A 32 -42.18 0.82 22.54
N GLN A 33 -41.14 0.59 23.34
CA GLN A 33 -39.80 1.11 23.02
C GLN A 33 -39.19 0.48 21.76
N THR A 34 -39.50 -0.79 21.49
CA THR A 34 -39.04 -1.51 20.31
C THR A 34 -39.70 -0.92 19.06
N GLU A 35 -41.02 -0.75 19.08
CA GLU A 35 -41.78 -0.16 17.97
C GLU A 35 -41.34 1.28 17.69
N LYS A 36 -41.12 2.08 18.75
CA LYS A 36 -40.54 3.42 18.63
C LYS A 36 -39.18 3.40 17.95
N PHE A 37 -38.31 2.47 18.36
CA PHE A 37 -36.99 2.30 17.77
C PHE A 37 -37.09 1.95 16.28
N VAL A 38 -37.91 0.95 15.92
CA VAL A 38 -38.08 0.54 14.52
C VAL A 38 -38.68 1.66 13.68
N LYS A 39 -39.70 2.37 14.19
CA LYS A 39 -40.30 3.52 13.51
C LYS A 39 -39.26 4.62 13.25
N ALA A 40 -38.44 4.95 14.24
CA ALA A 40 -37.37 5.94 14.09
C ALA A 40 -36.33 5.49 13.04
N LEU A 41 -35.99 4.19 13.03
CA LEU A 41 -35.08 3.59 12.07
C LEU A 41 -35.61 3.71 10.63
N LEU A 42 -36.87 3.32 10.42
CA LEU A 42 -37.55 3.33 9.12
C LEU A 42 -37.76 4.75 8.58
N ASN A 43 -37.91 5.75 9.46
CA ASN A 43 -38.10 7.15 9.07
C ASN A 43 -36.83 7.81 8.50
N ILE A 44 -35.65 7.21 8.71
CA ILE A 44 -34.41 7.68 8.09
C ILE A 44 -34.38 7.19 6.63
N PRO A 45 -34.11 8.05 5.63
CA PRO A 45 -33.95 7.58 4.26
C PRO A 45 -32.72 6.69 4.11
N PHE A 46 -32.87 5.54 3.43
CA PHE A 46 -31.79 4.60 3.12
C PHE A 46 -31.05 4.09 4.37
N THR A 47 -31.75 3.83 5.47
CA THR A 47 -31.14 3.47 6.76
C THR A 47 -30.22 2.26 6.69
N PHE A 48 -30.71 1.14 6.12
CA PHE A 48 -29.92 -0.09 6.04
C PHE A 48 -28.67 0.06 5.15
N PRO A 49 -28.77 0.61 3.92
CA PRO A 49 -27.57 0.91 3.13
C PRO A 49 -26.58 1.85 3.84
N ARG A 50 -27.06 2.85 4.59
CA ARG A 50 -26.18 3.75 5.36
C ARG A 50 -25.44 3.00 6.47
N MET A 51 -26.12 2.08 7.16
CA MET A 51 -25.51 1.25 8.19
C MET A 51 -24.49 0.27 7.60
N GLU A 52 -24.76 -0.32 6.44
CA GLU A 52 -23.79 -1.17 5.73
C GLU A 52 -22.52 -0.39 5.40
N VAL A 53 -22.65 0.85 4.88
CA VAL A 53 -21.50 1.72 4.61
C VAL A 53 -20.77 2.10 5.89
N MET A 54 -21.49 2.44 6.97
CA MET A 54 -20.86 2.71 8.26
C MET A 54 -20.08 1.49 8.77
N LEU A 55 -20.60 0.26 8.57
CA LEU A 55 -19.94 -0.96 9.01
C LEU A 55 -18.64 -1.16 8.24
N TYR A 56 -18.71 -1.00 6.92
CA TYR A 56 -17.55 -1.07 6.05
C TYR A 56 -16.49 -0.03 6.42
N MET A 57 -16.89 1.22 6.71
CA MET A 57 -15.95 2.27 7.10
C MET A 57 -15.22 1.93 8.40
N GLU A 58 -15.92 1.33 9.37
CA GLU A 58 -15.35 0.93 10.66
C GLU A 58 -14.38 -0.26 10.50
N THR A 59 -14.67 -1.21 9.60
CA THR A 59 -13.80 -2.38 9.33
C THR A 59 -12.72 -2.11 8.28
N PHE A 60 -12.79 -0.98 7.56
CA PHE A 60 -11.96 -0.70 6.40
C PHE A 60 -10.47 -0.81 6.69
N GLN A 61 -10.01 -0.23 7.80
CA GLN A 61 -8.58 -0.20 8.15
C GLN A 61 -8.02 -1.62 8.32
N ASP A 62 -8.77 -2.50 8.97
CA ASP A 62 -8.39 -3.89 9.20
C ASP A 62 -8.42 -4.68 7.88
N GLU A 63 -9.45 -4.47 7.05
CA GLU A 63 -9.58 -5.13 5.75
C GLU A 63 -8.47 -4.75 4.77
N VAL A 64 -8.00 -3.51 4.78
CA VAL A 64 -6.94 -3.04 3.85
C VAL A 64 -5.52 -3.20 4.38
N PHE A 65 -5.34 -3.51 5.67
CA PHE A 65 -4.02 -3.64 6.28
C PHE A 65 -3.18 -4.73 5.61
N HIS A 66 -3.73 -5.95 5.51
CA HIS A 66 -3.01 -7.09 4.92
C HIS A 66 -2.74 -6.93 3.41
N PRO A 67 -3.70 -6.48 2.59
CA PRO A 67 -3.45 -6.16 1.18
C PRO A 67 -2.32 -5.14 1.01
N ARG A 68 -2.36 -4.01 1.73
CA ARG A 68 -1.32 -2.96 1.64
C ARG A 68 0.06 -3.52 1.93
N LYS A 69 0.20 -4.25 3.05
CA LYS A 69 1.48 -4.87 3.44
C LYS A 69 1.98 -5.87 2.39
N SER A 70 1.09 -6.60 1.74
CA SER A 70 1.44 -7.55 0.68
C SER A 70 1.97 -6.84 -0.57
N PHE A 71 1.35 -5.72 -0.95
CA PHE A 71 1.82 -4.89 -2.06
C PHE A 71 3.17 -4.23 -1.76
N ASP A 72 3.38 -3.73 -0.54
CA ASP A 72 4.67 -3.16 -0.14
C ASP A 72 5.81 -4.22 -0.25
N MET A 73 5.55 -5.46 0.19
CA MET A 73 6.52 -6.56 0.05
C MET A 73 6.78 -6.92 -1.42
N LEU A 74 5.74 -6.94 -2.25
CA LEU A 74 5.87 -7.25 -3.67
C LEU A 74 6.67 -6.17 -4.40
N GLU A 75 6.44 -4.89 -4.10
CA GLU A 75 7.19 -3.77 -4.68
C GLU A 75 8.70 -3.89 -4.38
N VAL A 76 9.05 -4.20 -3.12
CA VAL A 76 10.43 -4.43 -2.70
C VAL A 76 11.04 -5.63 -3.45
N ALA A 77 10.31 -6.74 -3.57
CA ALA A 77 10.79 -7.93 -4.27
C ALA A 77 11.05 -7.67 -5.76
N ILE A 78 10.18 -6.90 -6.43
CA ILE A 78 10.36 -6.50 -7.83
C ILE A 78 11.61 -5.64 -7.99
N LEU A 79 11.81 -4.64 -7.11
CA LEU A 79 12.99 -3.78 -7.14
C LEU A 79 14.29 -4.60 -6.95
N ILE A 80 14.32 -5.50 -5.98
CA ILE A 80 15.48 -6.39 -5.75
C ILE A 80 15.69 -7.32 -6.95
N GLY A 81 14.61 -7.85 -7.55
CA GLY A 81 14.70 -8.69 -8.74
C GLY A 81 15.38 -7.98 -9.91
N LEU A 82 14.98 -6.72 -10.18
CA LEU A 82 15.54 -5.91 -11.26
C LEU A 82 17.04 -5.61 -11.07
N THR A 83 17.48 -5.33 -9.84
CA THR A 83 18.90 -5.10 -9.56
C THR A 83 19.71 -6.39 -9.72
N VAL A 84 19.17 -7.53 -9.28
CA VAL A 84 19.80 -8.85 -9.46
C VAL A 84 19.89 -9.23 -10.94
N THR A 85 18.86 -8.96 -11.75
CA THR A 85 18.92 -9.20 -13.20
C THR A 85 19.95 -8.29 -13.88
N HIS A 86 20.00 -7.00 -13.51
CA HIS A 86 20.99 -6.08 -14.08
C HIS A 86 22.43 -6.48 -13.73
N LEU A 87 22.69 -6.89 -12.48
CA LEU A 87 24.00 -7.42 -12.08
C LEU A 87 24.35 -8.73 -12.81
N ARG A 88 23.36 -9.59 -13.06
CA ARG A 88 23.55 -10.81 -13.85
C ARG A 88 23.94 -10.49 -15.30
N ASP A 89 23.29 -9.52 -15.93
CA ASP A 89 23.61 -9.13 -17.31
C ASP A 89 25.03 -8.52 -17.41
N MET A 90 25.43 -7.71 -16.43
CA MET A 90 26.80 -7.16 -16.34
C MET A 90 27.87 -8.26 -16.19
N THR A 91 27.57 -9.36 -15.49
CA THR A 91 28.53 -10.47 -15.30
C THR A 91 28.55 -11.44 -16.48
N GLN A 92 27.45 -11.59 -17.23
CA GLN A 92 27.37 -12.47 -18.40
C GLN A 92 27.90 -11.83 -19.69
N HIS A 93 27.87 -10.50 -19.81
CA HIS A 93 28.34 -9.75 -20.98
C HIS A 93 29.71 -9.09 -20.82
N GLY A 94 30.52 -9.53 -19.83
CA GLY A 94 31.93 -9.19 -19.63
C GLY A 94 32.42 -7.94 -20.35
N ALA A 95 32.35 -6.78 -19.68
CA ALA A 95 33.01 -5.52 -20.05
C ALA A 95 33.40 -5.40 -21.55
N THR A 96 32.47 -4.98 -22.40
CA THR A 96 32.83 -4.57 -23.77
C THR A 96 33.79 -3.38 -23.72
N GLU A 97 34.95 -3.55 -24.34
CA GLU A 97 36.06 -2.59 -24.45
C GLU A 97 35.59 -1.14 -24.68
N VAL A 98 35.98 -0.23 -23.78
CA VAL A 98 36.02 1.20 -24.09
C VAL A 98 37.34 1.47 -24.83
N SER A 99 37.29 1.39 -26.15
CA SER A 99 38.36 1.92 -27.00
C SER A 99 38.21 3.44 -27.10
N ILE A 100 38.87 4.17 -26.20
CA ILE A 100 39.21 5.58 -26.42
C ILE A 100 40.67 5.59 -26.84
N GLY A 101 40.92 6.17 -28.01
CA GLY A 101 42.18 6.10 -28.76
C GLY A 101 43.43 6.22 -27.90
N THR A 102 44.26 5.18 -28.00
CA THR A 102 45.66 5.02 -27.52
C THR A 102 45.89 5.19 -26.02
N PRO A 103 46.43 4.14 -25.36
CA PRO A 103 47.88 4.15 -25.11
C PRO A 103 48.54 2.77 -25.19
N ARG A 104 49.76 2.77 -25.71
CA ARG A 104 50.68 1.62 -25.75
C ARG A 104 51.15 1.33 -24.31
N LEU A 105 50.49 0.44 -23.57
CA LEU A 105 51.03 -0.13 -22.34
C LEU A 105 50.85 -1.64 -22.33
N LEU A 106 51.90 -2.32 -22.79
CA LEU A 106 52.12 -3.76 -22.61
C LEU A 106 52.26 -4.04 -21.11
N LEU A 107 51.22 -4.56 -20.47
CA LEU A 107 51.37 -5.18 -19.16
C LEU A 107 51.64 -6.68 -19.36
N ARG A 108 52.90 -7.05 -19.09
CA ARG A 108 53.38 -8.42 -18.95
C ARG A 108 52.50 -9.16 -17.93
N LYS A 109 52.20 -10.43 -18.25
CA LYS A 109 51.74 -11.45 -17.30
C LYS A 109 52.64 -11.44 -16.06
N GLY A 110 52.08 -11.04 -14.93
CA GLY A 110 52.66 -11.13 -13.60
C GLY A 110 51.52 -11.09 -12.61
N GLU A 111 51.47 -12.08 -11.72
CA GLU A 111 50.42 -12.31 -10.72
C GLU A 111 50.03 -11.02 -9.99
N ALA A 112 48.77 -10.60 -10.15
CA ALA A 112 48.19 -9.52 -9.37
C ALA A 112 46.88 -10.02 -8.75
N ASP A 113 46.86 -9.95 -7.43
CA ASP A 113 45.82 -10.37 -6.51
C ASP A 113 44.46 -9.75 -6.88
N HIS A 114 43.46 -10.60 -7.09
CA HIS A 114 42.18 -10.25 -7.73
C HIS A 114 41.27 -9.35 -6.85
N GLY A 115 41.65 -9.09 -5.59
CA GLY A 115 40.82 -8.33 -4.65
C GLY A 115 40.92 -6.80 -4.78
N HIS A 116 42.10 -6.27 -5.10
CA HIS A 116 42.36 -4.83 -4.92
C HIS A 116 41.95 -3.96 -6.14
N THR A 117 41.94 -4.54 -7.34
CA THR A 117 41.65 -3.82 -8.59
C THR A 117 40.15 -3.59 -8.80
N LEU A 118 39.29 -4.46 -8.26
CA LEU A 118 37.82 -4.31 -8.34
C LEU A 118 37.30 -3.14 -7.50
N VAL A 119 37.96 -2.83 -6.38
CA VAL A 119 37.57 -1.73 -5.48
C VAL A 119 37.88 -0.36 -6.10
N GLU A 120 38.91 -0.24 -6.94
CA GLU A 120 39.22 1.01 -7.65
C GLU A 120 38.27 1.28 -8.83
N LEU A 121 37.82 0.24 -9.56
CA LEU A 121 36.79 0.41 -10.61
C LEU A 121 35.44 0.82 -10.02
N ALA A 122 35.03 0.22 -8.89
CA ALA A 122 33.82 0.64 -8.18
C ALA A 122 33.88 2.10 -7.69
N ARG A 123 35.09 2.64 -7.45
CA ARG A 123 35.29 4.04 -7.05
C ARG A 123 35.24 5.03 -8.20
N LYS A 124 35.60 4.63 -9.43
CA LYS A 124 35.61 5.52 -10.61
C LYS A 124 34.29 5.59 -11.35
N ASP A 125 33.42 4.59 -11.21
CA ASP A 125 32.04 4.62 -11.75
C ASP A 125 31.01 5.20 -10.74
N CYS A 126 31.48 6.08 -9.86
CA CYS A 126 30.72 6.85 -8.86
C CYS A 126 29.71 7.86 -9.47
N ALA A 127 29.40 7.78 -10.77
CA ALA A 127 28.20 8.42 -11.33
C ALA A 127 26.92 7.69 -10.89
N ILE A 128 27.02 6.38 -10.59
CA ILE A 128 25.89 5.57 -10.09
C ILE A 128 25.64 5.86 -8.60
N CYS A 129 26.70 6.06 -7.80
CA CYS A 129 26.55 6.39 -6.37
C CYS A 129 25.89 7.77 -6.14
N HIS A 130 26.12 8.74 -7.03
CA HIS A 130 25.39 10.03 -7.00
C HIS A 130 23.92 9.88 -7.41
N LEU A 131 23.58 8.90 -8.24
CA LEU A 131 22.18 8.56 -8.53
C LEU A 131 21.51 7.90 -7.32
N GLU A 132 22.20 7.05 -6.56
CA GLU A 132 21.64 6.40 -5.35
C GLU A 132 21.32 7.40 -4.24
N GLU A 133 22.18 8.38 -3.94
CA GLU A 133 21.84 9.43 -2.95
C GLU A 133 20.65 10.29 -3.43
N THR A 134 20.59 10.62 -4.72
CA THR A 134 19.52 11.44 -5.28
C THR A 134 18.19 10.67 -5.33
N LEU A 135 18.21 9.39 -5.70
CA LEU A 135 17.02 8.54 -5.67
C LEU A 135 16.58 8.24 -4.23
N PHE A 136 17.50 7.98 -3.31
CA PHE A 136 17.17 7.70 -1.91
C PHE A 136 16.56 8.92 -1.21
N LEU A 137 17.07 10.13 -1.49
CA LEU A 137 16.48 11.37 -0.98
C LEU A 137 15.11 11.67 -1.62
N LYS A 138 14.93 11.40 -2.91
CA LYS A 138 13.62 11.50 -3.58
C LYS A 138 12.63 10.47 -3.06
N LEU A 139 13.06 9.24 -2.79
CA LEU A 139 12.23 8.18 -2.21
C LEU A 139 11.82 8.54 -0.78
N LYS A 140 12.74 9.06 0.05
CA LYS A 140 12.41 9.58 1.39
C LYS A 140 11.48 10.80 1.36
N ALA A 141 11.56 11.64 0.34
CA ALA A 141 10.64 12.77 0.16
C ALA A 141 9.24 12.28 -0.23
N VAL A 142 9.14 11.36 -1.19
CA VAL A 142 7.88 10.74 -1.62
C VAL A 142 7.22 9.95 -0.49
N VAL A 143 8.01 9.23 0.32
CA VAL A 143 7.51 8.49 1.49
C VAL A 143 7.03 9.44 2.59
N ARG A 144 7.73 10.55 2.87
CA ARG A 144 7.28 11.56 3.85
C ARG A 144 6.06 12.38 3.40
N ASP A 145 5.95 12.69 2.11
CA ASP A 145 4.77 13.40 1.59
C ASP A 145 3.51 12.51 1.63
N LYS A 146 3.66 11.19 1.53
CA LYS A 146 2.55 10.24 1.66
C LYS A 146 2.01 10.13 3.10
N GLU A 147 2.86 10.29 4.13
CA GLU A 147 2.44 10.38 5.53
C GLU A 147 1.69 11.69 5.86
N ARG A 148 1.95 12.78 5.13
CA ARG A 148 1.26 14.07 5.32
C ARG A 148 -0.15 14.16 4.71
N ILE A 149 -0.51 13.25 3.80
CA ILE A 149 -1.82 13.23 3.13
C ILE A 149 -2.82 12.31 3.89
N SER A 150 -2.36 11.61 4.93
CA SER A 150 -3.12 10.68 5.76
C SER A 150 -3.63 11.28 7.09
N THR A 151 -3.55 12.60 7.28
CA THR A 151 -4.12 13.31 8.45
C THR A 151 -5.26 14.20 7.99
#